data_AF-A0A0R3U8H6-F1
#
_entry.id   AF-A0A0R3U8H6-F1
#
_cell.length_a   1.000
_cell.length_b   1.000
_cell.length_c   1.000
_cell.angle_alpha   90.00
_cell.angle_beta   90.00
_cell.angle_gamma   90.00
#
_symmetry.space_group_name_H-M   'P 1'
#
loop_
_entity.id
_entity.type
_entity.pdbx_description
1 polymer ?
#
loop_
_entity_poly.entity_id
_entity_poly.type
_entity_poly.pdbx_seq_one_letter_code
_entity_poly.pdbx_strand_id
1 'polypeptide(L)'
;MTIDYPPIPADADDAIKMSVKVAKEQMDKMSQSQLASRLTMAFTPGNIDFEELQNADITIVEVGDVDSTYKRHYESVHQAYPGAKVASIDSGGYFPFFSRPDEFVAYMRMHFEAYLDTPYFPAIQDD
;
A
#
# COMPACT_ATOMS: atom_id res chain seq x y z
N MET A 1 22.09 6.82 10.28
CA MET A 1 21.40 5.61 9.78
C MET A 1 20.73 6.04 8.49
N THR A 2 21.28 5.65 7.35
CA THR A 2 20.64 5.93 6.06
C THR A 2 19.58 4.86 5.86
N ILE A 3 18.32 5.27 5.81
CA ILE A 3 17.23 4.37 5.42
C ILE A 3 17.23 4.39 3.89
N ASP A 4 17.84 3.37 3.28
CA ASP A 4 17.79 3.22 1.83
C ASP A 4 16.58 2.37 1.45
N TYR A 5 15.84 2.84 0.46
CA TYR A 5 14.79 2.05 -0.17
C TYR A 5 15.39 0.80 -0.84
N PRO A 6 14.61 -0.28 -0.97
CA PRO A 6 15.08 -1.48 -1.66
C PRO A 6 15.56 -1.12 -3.07
N PRO A 7 16.60 -1.80 -3.58
CA PRO A 7 17.13 -1.52 -4.90
C PRO A 7 16.04 -1.75 -5.96
N ILE A 8 15.83 -0.75 -6.81
CA ILE A 8 14.93 -0.85 -7.95
C ILE A 8 15.63 -1.67 -9.04
N PRO A 9 14.96 -2.65 -9.66
CA PRO A 9 15.51 -3.37 -10.82
C PRO A 9 15.94 -2.39 -11.92
N ALA A 10 17.09 -2.65 -12.56
CA ALA A 10 17.64 -1.75 -13.58
C ALA A 10 16.72 -1.64 -14.81
N ASP A 11 16.01 -2.73 -15.10
CA ASP A 11 15.02 -2.91 -16.15
C ASP A 11 13.60 -2.40 -15.77
N ALA A 12 13.40 -1.91 -14.55
CA ALA A 12 12.13 -1.28 -14.17
C ALA A 12 11.84 -0.07 -15.06
N ASP A 13 10.56 0.17 -15.36
CA ASP A 13 10.14 1.32 -16.14
C ASP A 13 10.36 2.66 -15.41
N ASP A 14 10.26 3.73 -16.19
CA ASP A 14 10.50 5.09 -15.69
C ASP A 14 9.49 5.53 -14.63
N ALA A 15 8.26 5.04 -14.65
CA ALA A 15 7.24 5.39 -13.65
C ALA A 15 7.54 4.73 -12.30
N ILE A 16 8.02 3.49 -12.27
CA ILE A 16 8.51 2.83 -11.05
C ILE A 16 9.75 3.54 -10.51
N LYS A 17 10.69 3.91 -11.37
CA LYS A 17 11.89 4.67 -10.95
C LYS A 17 11.51 6.03 -10.37
N MET A 18 10.56 6.72 -11.01
CA MET A 18 10.08 8.02 -10.56
C MET A 18 9.31 7.91 -9.24
N SER A 19 8.50 6.87 -9.04
CA SER A 19 7.71 6.71 -7.80
C SER A 19 8.61 6.60 -6.55
N VAL A 20 9.69 5.81 -6.64
CA VAL A 20 10.66 5.67 -5.55
C VAL A 20 11.46 6.96 -5.35
N LYS A 21 11.82 7.66 -6.43
CA LYS A 21 12.48 8.98 -6.33
C LYS A 21 11.59 9.97 -5.57
N VAL A 22 10.31 10.06 -5.92
CA VAL A 22 9.35 10.93 -5.22
C VAL A 22 9.22 10.52 -3.76
N ALA A 23 9.11 9.22 -3.46
CA ALA A 23 9.04 8.73 -2.07
C ALA A 23 10.28 9.12 -1.26
N LYS A 24 11.47 9.01 -1.85
CA LYS A 24 12.74 9.44 -1.24
C LYS A 24 12.78 10.95 -1.01
N GLU A 25 12.40 11.76 -1.99
CA GLU A 25 12.33 13.22 -1.85
C GLU A 25 11.33 13.65 -0.76
N GLN A 26 10.24 12.92 -0.55
CA GLN A 26 9.31 13.18 0.55
C GLN A 26 9.92 12.80 1.91
N MET A 27 10.63 11.68 1.99
CA MET A 27 11.35 11.28 3.20
C MET A 27 12.41 12.31 3.61
N ASP A 28 13.17 12.83 2.65
CA ASP A 28 14.24 13.82 2.87
C ASP A 28 13.69 15.16 3.40
N LYS A 29 12.39 15.45 3.18
CA LYS A 29 11.71 16.65 3.68
C LYS A 29 11.15 16.48 5.10
N MET A 30 11.14 15.26 5.64
CA MET A 30 10.56 14.98 6.97
C MET A 30 11.49 15.43 8.10
N SER A 31 10.90 15.91 9.19
CA SER A 31 11.65 16.23 10.41
C SER A 31 12.16 14.95 11.10
N GLN A 32 13.17 15.09 11.95
CA GLN A 32 13.65 13.98 12.79
C GLN A 32 12.52 13.38 13.64
N SER A 33 11.62 14.20 14.20
CA SER A 33 10.49 13.71 15.00
C SER A 33 9.51 12.88 14.17
N GLN A 34 9.24 13.28 12.93
CA GLN A 34 8.41 12.51 11.99
C GLN A 34 9.06 11.18 11.62
N LEU A 35 10.36 11.19 11.31
CA LEU A 35 11.12 9.98 10.99
C LEU A 35 11.17 9.01 12.18
N ALA A 36 11.45 9.52 13.38
CA ALA A 36 11.47 8.72 14.60
C ALA A 36 10.10 8.10 14.91
N SER A 37 9.02 8.87 14.77
CA SER A 37 7.66 8.35 14.97
C SER A 37 7.31 7.24 13.98
N ARG A 38 7.64 7.41 12.68
CA ARG A 38 7.44 6.37 11.66
C ARG A 38 8.27 5.12 11.93
N LEU A 39 9.52 5.27 12.35
CA LEU A 39 10.38 4.15 12.73
C LEU A 39 9.78 3.39 13.91
N THR A 40 9.34 4.09 14.96
CA THR A 40 8.64 3.47 16.08
C THR A 40 7.40 2.71 15.61
N MET A 41 6.55 3.31 14.77
CA MET A 41 5.34 2.64 14.25
C MET A 41 5.65 1.41 13.40
N ALA A 42 6.69 1.44 12.56
CA ALA A 42 7.03 0.34 11.68
C ALA A 42 7.58 -0.88 12.44
N PHE A 43 8.20 -0.67 13.60
CA PHE A 43 8.86 -1.72 14.38
C PHE A 43 8.18 -2.04 15.72
N THR A 44 7.13 -1.31 16.09
CA THR A 44 6.32 -1.63 17.26
C THR A 44 5.23 -2.60 16.84
N PRO A 45 5.26 -3.87 17.29
CA PRO A 45 4.21 -4.81 16.96
C PRO A 45 2.87 -4.30 17.53
N GLY A 46 1.90 -4.11 16.64
CA GLY A 46 0.51 -3.89 17.02
C GLY A 46 -0.21 -5.22 17.14
N ASN A 47 -0.95 -5.42 18.23
CA ASN A 47 -1.91 -6.51 18.28
C ASN A 47 -3.15 -6.06 17.50
N ILE A 48 -3.41 -6.69 16.36
CA ILE A 48 -4.64 -6.52 15.62
C ILE A 48 -5.63 -7.54 16.16
N ASP A 49 -6.79 -7.08 16.62
CA ASP A 49 -7.89 -7.99 16.92
C ASP A 49 -8.48 -8.51 15.61
N PHE A 50 -8.10 -9.72 15.24
CA PHE A 50 -8.56 -10.34 14.01
C PHE A 50 -10.05 -10.65 14.03
N GLU A 51 -10.68 -10.82 15.20
CA GLU A 51 -12.09 -11.22 15.30
C GLU A 51 -13.02 -10.10 14.83
N GLU A 52 -12.74 -8.85 15.20
CA GLU A 52 -13.56 -7.69 14.79
C GLU A 52 -13.44 -7.43 13.28
N LEU A 53 -12.29 -7.74 12.68
CA LEU A 53 -12.00 -7.49 11.26
C LEU A 53 -12.41 -8.64 10.34
N GLN A 54 -12.79 -9.82 10.85
CA GLN A 54 -13.23 -10.93 9.99
C GLN A 54 -14.47 -10.58 9.16
N ASN A 55 -15.34 -9.70 9.67
CA ASN A 55 -16.56 -9.29 8.98
C ASN A 55 -16.39 -8.00 8.16
N ALA A 56 -15.20 -7.42 8.13
CA ALA A 56 -14.94 -6.23 7.33
C ALA A 56 -14.82 -6.60 5.85
N ASP A 57 -15.30 -5.73 4.96
CA ASP A 57 -14.98 -5.84 3.54
C ASP A 57 -13.55 -5.35 3.33
N ILE A 58 -12.66 -6.29 3.04
CA ILE A 58 -11.24 -6.02 2.89
C ILE A 58 -10.87 -6.27 1.44
N THR A 59 -10.14 -5.32 0.85
CA THR A 59 -9.51 -5.49 -0.47
C THR A 59 -8.00 -5.34 -0.31
N ILE A 60 -7.28 -6.40 -0.65
CA ILE A 60 -5.82 -6.46 -0.64
C ILE A 60 -5.36 -6.14 -2.06
N VAL A 61 -4.64 -5.03 -2.21
CA VAL A 61 -3.98 -4.69 -3.47
C VAL A 61 -2.52 -5.16 -3.41
N GLU A 62 -2.17 -6.09 -4.28
CA GLU A 62 -0.84 -6.67 -4.37
C GLU A 62 -0.17 -6.38 -5.72
N VAL A 63 1.16 -6.46 -5.74
CA VAL A 63 1.96 -6.17 -6.93
C VAL A 63 2.86 -7.36 -7.25
N GLY A 64 2.94 -7.77 -8.52
CA GLY A 64 3.64 -8.99 -8.94
C GLY A 64 5.17 -8.90 -8.97
N ASP A 65 5.71 -7.70 -9.20
CA ASP A 65 7.13 -7.43 -9.46
C ASP A 65 7.96 -7.06 -8.20
N VAL A 66 7.42 -7.32 -7.01
CA VAL A 66 8.13 -7.13 -5.73
C VAL A 66 8.93 -8.36 -5.30
N ASP A 67 9.90 -8.15 -4.41
CA ASP A 67 10.76 -9.20 -3.88
C ASP A 67 10.03 -10.24 -3.01
N SER A 68 10.73 -11.35 -2.70
CA SER A 68 10.18 -12.45 -1.90
C SER A 68 9.81 -12.05 -0.47
N THR A 69 10.42 -11.01 0.09
CA THR A 69 10.11 -10.52 1.43
C THR A 69 8.73 -9.89 1.44
N TYR A 70 8.44 -9.02 0.46
CA TYR A 70 7.10 -8.46 0.26
C TYR A 70 6.06 -9.52 -0.05
N LYS A 71 6.39 -10.51 -0.89
CA LYS A 71 5.49 -11.64 -1.18
C LYS A 71 5.11 -12.42 0.08
N ARG A 72 6.07 -12.66 0.98
CA ARG A 72 5.80 -13.30 2.28
C ARG A 72 4.89 -12.46 3.18
N HIS A 73 4.97 -11.13 3.10
CA HIS A 73 4.04 -10.27 3.80
C HIS A 73 2.61 -10.42 3.25
N TYR A 74 2.43 -10.49 1.92
CA TYR A 74 1.12 -10.78 1.34
C TYR A 74 0.57 -12.13 1.81
N GLU A 75 1.38 -13.19 1.81
CA GLU A 75 0.96 -14.50 2.34
C GLU A 75 0.44 -14.41 3.78
N SER A 76 1.14 -13.68 4.66
CA SER A 76 0.71 -13.46 6.03
C SER A 76 -0.61 -12.67 6.13
N VAL A 77 -0.82 -11.68 5.26
CA VAL A 77 -2.06 -10.89 5.22
C VAL A 77 -3.22 -11.72 4.69
N HIS A 78 -3.00 -12.54 3.65
CA HIS A 78 -4.00 -13.48 3.13
C HIS A 78 -4.43 -14.51 4.17
N GLN A 79 -3.49 -15.00 4.99
CA GLN A 79 -3.81 -15.91 6.10
C GLN A 79 -4.65 -15.22 7.19
N ALA A 80 -4.40 -13.94 7.46
CA ALA A 80 -5.17 -13.17 8.44
C ALA A 80 -6.59 -12.83 7.96
N TYR A 81 -6.77 -12.64 6.63
CA TYR A 81 -8.03 -12.21 6.03
C TYR A 81 -8.43 -13.12 4.86
N PRO A 82 -8.83 -14.37 5.12
CA PRO A 82 -9.14 -15.35 4.06
C PRO A 82 -10.35 -14.97 3.20
N GLY A 83 -11.23 -14.09 3.68
CA GLY A 83 -12.40 -13.57 2.94
C GLY A 83 -12.13 -12.31 2.11
N ALA A 84 -10.91 -11.77 2.14
CA ALA A 84 -10.59 -10.54 1.45
C ALA A 84 -10.59 -10.70 -0.08
N LYS A 85 -11.02 -9.66 -0.78
CA LYS A 85 -10.88 -9.54 -2.24
C LYS A 85 -9.42 -9.25 -2.56
N VAL A 86 -8.86 -9.92 -3.56
CA VAL A 86 -7.47 -9.69 -3.99
C VAL A 86 -7.47 -9.01 -5.35
N ALA A 87 -6.78 -7.89 -5.43
CA ALA A 87 -6.55 -7.11 -6.64
C ALA A 87 -5.05 -7.10 -6.95
N SER A 88 -4.67 -7.70 -8.08
CA SER A 88 -3.26 -7.85 -8.45
C SER A 88 -2.86 -6.90 -9.59
N ILE A 89 -1.85 -6.08 -9.36
CA ILE A 89 -1.17 -5.26 -10.38
C ILE A 89 0.06 -6.04 -10.85
N ASP A 90 0.19 -6.29 -12.15
CA ASP A 90 1.29 -7.10 -12.69
C ASP A 90 2.67 -6.50 -12.38
N SER A 91 2.83 -5.19 -12.58
CA SER A 91 4.07 -4.46 -12.33
C SER A 91 3.80 -3.03 -11.86
N GLY A 92 4.33 -2.68 -10.69
CA GLY A 92 4.15 -1.37 -10.06
C GLY A 92 5.20 -1.03 -9.00
N GLY A 93 6.09 -1.95 -8.65
CA GLY A 93 7.08 -1.78 -7.59
C GLY A 93 6.47 -1.51 -6.21
N TYR A 94 7.24 -0.86 -5.34
CA TYR A 94 6.84 -0.63 -3.93
C TYR A 94 5.80 0.47 -3.73
N PHE A 95 5.52 1.27 -4.75
CA PHE A 95 4.58 2.40 -4.68
C PHE A 95 3.59 2.37 -5.86
N PRO A 96 2.72 1.35 -5.94
CA PRO A 96 1.79 1.17 -7.06
C PRO A 96 0.84 2.36 -7.24
N PHE A 97 0.47 3.04 -6.16
CA PHE A 97 -0.37 4.25 -6.21
C PHE A 97 0.30 5.46 -6.89
N PHE A 98 1.63 5.45 -7.03
CA PHE A 98 2.38 6.46 -7.79
C PHE A 98 2.78 5.98 -9.19
N SER A 99 3.17 4.71 -9.35
CA SER A 99 3.64 4.16 -10.62
C SER A 99 2.52 3.71 -11.56
N ARG A 100 1.38 3.27 -11.00
CA ARG A 100 0.17 2.78 -11.69
C ARG A 100 -1.09 3.40 -11.08
N PRO A 101 -1.21 4.74 -11.08
CA PRO A 101 -2.34 5.41 -10.44
C PRO A 101 -3.69 4.99 -11.03
N ASP A 102 -3.77 4.77 -12.34
CA ASP A 102 -5.02 4.41 -13.00
C ASP A 102 -5.55 3.02 -12.57
N GLU A 103 -4.67 2.01 -12.54
CA GLU A 103 -5.00 0.66 -12.08
C GLU A 103 -5.36 0.67 -10.59
N PHE A 104 -4.55 1.34 -9.77
CA PHE A 104 -4.78 1.43 -8.34
C PHE A 104 -6.12 2.12 -8.03
N VAL A 105 -6.41 3.24 -8.69
CA VAL A 105 -7.67 3.97 -8.55
C VAL A 105 -8.86 3.14 -9.03
N ALA A 106 -8.70 2.34 -10.09
CA ALA A 106 -9.76 1.44 -10.55
C ALA A 106 -10.15 0.42 -9.46
N TYR A 107 -9.17 -0.19 -8.79
CA TYR A 107 -9.45 -1.10 -7.67
C TYR A 107 -10.09 -0.39 -6.48
N MET A 108 -9.65 0.81 -6.14
CA MET A 108 -10.33 1.62 -5.10
C MET A 108 -11.78 1.91 -5.48
N ARG A 109 -12.05 2.30 -6.74
CA ARG A 109 -13.42 2.55 -7.21
C ARG A 109 -14.28 1.30 -7.11
N MET A 110 -13.78 0.15 -7.56
CA MET A 110 -14.52 -1.12 -7.46
C MET A 110 -14.84 -1.48 -5.99
N HIS A 111 -13.90 -1.21 -5.07
CA HIS A 111 -14.15 -1.41 -3.65
C HIS A 111 -15.27 -0.48 -3.15
N PHE A 112 -15.20 0.82 -3.48
CA PHE A 112 -16.17 1.81 -3.01
C PHE A 112 -17.52 1.78 -3.71
N GLU A 113 -17.62 1.22 -4.91
CA GLU A 113 -18.88 1.09 -5.65
C GLU A 113 -19.94 0.31 -4.86
N ALA A 114 -19.52 -0.70 -4.09
CA ALA A 114 -20.40 -1.45 -3.19
C ALA A 114 -21.04 -0.59 -2.08
N TYR A 115 -20.48 0.60 -1.83
CA TYR A 115 -20.91 1.53 -0.79
C TYR A 115 -21.63 2.76 -1.34
N LEU A 116 -21.84 2.84 -2.66
CA LEU A 116 -22.59 3.95 -3.26
C LEU A 116 -23.95 4.10 -2.56
N ASP A 117 -24.35 5.33 -2.26
CA ASP A 117 -25.56 5.68 -1.49
C ASP A 117 -25.59 5.21 -0.02
N THR A 118 -24.46 4.73 0.52
CA THR A 118 -24.31 4.46 1.96
C THR A 118 -23.51 5.58 2.64
N PRO A 119 -23.66 5.76 3.97
CA PRO A 119 -22.80 6.68 4.74
C PRO A 119 -21.31 6.33 4.71
N TYR A 120 -20.94 5.16 4.19
CA TYR A 120 -19.56 4.68 4.10
C TYR A 120 -18.90 4.99 2.75
N PHE A 121 -19.65 5.51 1.77
CA PHE A 121 -19.05 6.04 0.55
C PHE A 121 -18.17 7.25 0.90
N PRO A 122 -16.92 7.31 0.41
CA PRO A 122 -16.10 8.50 0.62
C PRO A 122 -16.77 9.68 -0.08
N ALA A 123 -17.37 10.59 0.71
CA ALA A 123 -17.85 11.85 0.21
C ALA A 123 -16.65 12.65 -0.30
N ILE A 124 -16.60 12.93 -1.60
CA ILE A 124 -15.64 13.88 -2.15
C ILE A 124 -16.07 15.24 -1.59
N GLN A 125 -15.34 15.73 -0.58
CA GLN A 125 -15.41 17.13 -0.20
C GLN A 125 -14.65 17.88 -1.30
N ASP A 126 -15.40 18.56 -2.17
CA ASP A 126 -14.85 19.51 -3.14
C ASP A 126 -14.32 20.73 -2.37
N ASP A 127 -13.10 20.65 -1.84
CA ASP A 127 -12.31 21.79 -1.34
C ASP A 127 -11.26 22.22 -2.37
#